data_AF-A0A937QFT7-F1
#
_entry.id   AF-A0A937QFT7-F1
#
_cell.length_a   1.000
_cell.length_b   1.000
_cell.length_c   1.000
_cell.angle_alpha   90.00
_cell.angle_beta   90.00
_cell.angle_gamma   90.00
#
_symmetry.space_group_name_H-M   'P 1'
#
loop_
_entity.id
_entity.type
_entity.pdbx_description
1 polymer ?
#
loop_
_entity_poly.entity_id
_entity_poly.type
_entity_poly.pdbx_seq_one_letter_code
_entity_poly.pdbx_strand_id
1 'polypeptide(L)'
;LHMAMLGIRDISNLTTPPANRLAVETRVCRFDETLLRHAIDRELARDGQIFFVHNRINDIEKVADKIRKIAPHISIGIAHGRLREGELEQVMVDFVAGRTQLLLATTIIESGLDIPRANTIFIDESDHYGLADLHQLRGRVGRSHHRAYCYLIVKESTRLTSTAARRLRAIQEFSSTGAGFSLAMRDLEIRGAGNLLGTQQSGHIAAVGYELYCRLLENAVCGLKDLPPKDPPPVRIDLPGDAWIPRDYIVDLRSKIDFYRRISRTAVHTHVDDLETEIEDRFGPLPLAFRRLLDLARLRITASSLSIDSISKQPGLLVIGHHNIHCIEKWRQRCVLSGQEVRIVGNKTVVLPLQDRVAADADKLFQAVKILFQIG
;
A
#
# COMPACT_ATOMS: atom_id res chain seq x y z
N LEU A 1 14.91 9.25 -0.91
CA LEU A 1 13.93 8.24 -0.45
C LEU A 1 14.53 6.82 -0.44
N HIS A 2 15.00 6.28 -1.58
CA HIS A 2 15.51 4.90 -1.65
C HIS A 2 16.76 4.63 -0.77
N MET A 3 17.75 5.53 -0.71
CA MET A 3 18.90 5.44 0.24
C MET A 3 18.50 5.47 1.72
N ALA A 4 17.37 6.12 2.00
CA ALA A 4 16.88 6.27 3.35
C ALA A 4 15.96 5.09 3.74
N MET A 5 15.31 4.43 2.76
CA MET A 5 14.71 3.09 2.91
C MET A 5 15.75 1.96 3.03
N LEU A 6 16.94 2.14 2.45
CA LEU A 6 18.11 1.26 2.64
C LEU A 6 18.76 1.43 4.01
N GLY A 7 18.26 2.32 4.87
CA GLY A 7 18.81 2.59 6.20
C GLY A 7 20.19 3.26 6.21
N ILE A 8 20.62 3.82 5.08
CA ILE A 8 21.88 4.59 4.95
C ILE A 8 21.66 6.05 5.42
N ARG A 9 20.41 6.49 5.54
CA ARG A 9 20.04 7.84 5.98
C ARG A 9 18.75 7.80 6.80
N ASP A 10 18.72 8.45 7.95
CA ASP A 10 17.52 8.51 8.77
C ASP A 10 16.40 9.32 8.09
N ILE A 11 15.18 8.77 8.07
CA ILE A 11 13.96 9.48 7.67
C ILE A 11 13.14 9.74 8.92
N SER A 12 13.00 11.01 9.30
CA SER A 12 11.93 11.43 10.21
C SER A 12 10.68 11.70 9.36
N ASN A 13 9.65 10.88 9.52
CA ASN A 13 8.37 11.11 8.88
C ASN A 13 7.44 11.80 9.88
N LEU A 14 7.14 13.08 9.64
CA LEU A 14 6.09 13.81 10.35
C LEU A 14 4.75 13.36 9.77
N THR A 15 4.20 12.28 10.32
CA THR A 15 2.91 11.69 9.91
C THR A 15 1.72 12.47 10.44
N THR A 16 1.88 13.22 11.52
CA THR A 16 0.78 13.97 12.14
C THR A 16 0.56 15.29 11.40
N PRO A 17 -0.55 15.46 10.67
CA PRO A 17 -0.87 16.76 10.10
C PRO A 17 -1.13 17.78 11.22
N PRO A 18 -0.83 19.07 10.99
CA PRO A 18 -1.24 20.12 11.92
C PRO A 18 -2.76 20.08 12.13
N ALA A 19 -3.19 20.33 13.37
CA ALA A 19 -4.61 20.35 13.73
C ALA A 19 -5.39 21.31 12.81
N ASN A 20 -6.60 20.91 12.40
CA ASN A 20 -7.52 21.61 11.47
C ASN A 20 -7.31 21.46 9.95
N ARG A 21 -6.47 20.54 9.45
CA ARG A 21 -6.38 20.31 7.99
C ARG A 21 -7.51 19.40 7.47
N LEU A 22 -8.51 19.98 6.81
CA LEU A 22 -9.53 19.22 6.08
C LEU A 22 -8.95 18.59 4.81
N ALA A 23 -9.44 17.40 4.45
CA ALA A 23 -9.04 16.69 3.24
C ALA A 23 -9.41 17.48 1.97
N VAL A 24 -8.49 17.54 1.00
CA VAL A 24 -8.72 18.15 -0.31
C VAL A 24 -9.53 17.18 -1.17
N GLU A 25 -10.72 17.61 -1.58
CA GLU A 25 -11.55 16.82 -2.49
C GLU A 25 -11.00 16.92 -3.91
N THR A 26 -10.51 15.81 -4.44
CA THR A 26 -9.92 15.78 -5.79
C THR A 26 -10.90 15.14 -6.78
N ARG A 27 -11.12 15.79 -7.92
CA ARG A 27 -11.99 15.30 -9.00
C ARG A 27 -11.25 15.32 -10.32
N VAL A 28 -11.29 14.20 -11.04
CA VAL A 28 -10.81 14.12 -12.42
C VAL A 28 -11.99 14.38 -13.35
N CYS A 29 -11.91 15.41 -14.18
CA CYS A 29 -12.97 15.80 -15.10
C CYS A 29 -12.40 16.18 -16.46
N ARG A 30 -13.26 16.11 -17.49
CA ARG A 30 -12.94 16.76 -18.77
C ARG A 30 -13.16 18.26 -18.64
N PHE A 31 -12.55 19.02 -19.53
CA PHE A 31 -12.82 20.46 -19.62
C PHE A 31 -14.31 20.68 -19.90
N ASP A 32 -14.99 21.34 -18.96
CA ASP A 32 -16.40 21.70 -19.05
C ASP A 32 -16.57 23.12 -18.51
N GLU A 33 -17.09 24.01 -19.34
CA GLU A 33 -17.25 25.43 -19.03
C GLU A 33 -18.27 25.66 -17.90
N THR A 34 -19.30 24.81 -17.81
CA THR A 34 -20.34 24.92 -16.79
C THR A 34 -19.80 24.53 -15.42
N LEU A 35 -19.03 23.44 -15.35
CA LEU A 35 -18.36 22.99 -14.13
C LEU A 35 -17.34 24.02 -13.66
N LEU A 36 -16.55 24.59 -14.59
CA LEU A 36 -15.56 25.62 -14.28
C LEU A 36 -16.25 26.87 -13.69
N ARG A 37 -17.32 27.36 -14.33
CA ARG A 37 -18.12 28.49 -13.82
C ARG A 37 -18.66 28.23 -12.42
N HIS A 38 -19.34 27.10 -12.21
CA HIS A 38 -19.91 26.77 -10.90
C HIS A 38 -18.86 26.63 -9.80
N ALA A 39 -17.68 26.09 -10.12
CA ALA A 39 -16.60 25.96 -9.16
C ALA A 39 -15.94 27.32 -8.85
N ILE A 40 -15.83 28.21 -9.84
CA ILE A 40 -15.39 29.60 -9.64
C ILE A 40 -16.38 30.35 -8.75
N ASP A 41 -17.66 30.35 -9.09
CA ASP A 41 -18.69 31.09 -8.34
C ASP A 41 -18.80 30.61 -6.89
N ARG A 42 -18.64 29.30 -6.66
CA ARG A 42 -18.61 28.73 -5.31
C ARG A 42 -17.43 29.25 -4.49
N GLU A 43 -16.25 29.43 -5.10
CA GLU A 43 -15.09 29.96 -4.41
C GLU A 43 -15.26 31.45 -4.09
N LEU A 44 -15.79 32.21 -5.04
CA LEU A 44 -16.04 33.64 -4.87
C LEU A 44 -17.10 33.90 -3.80
N ALA A 45 -18.14 33.07 -3.70
CA ALA A 45 -19.19 33.20 -2.68
C ALA A 45 -18.67 33.05 -1.24
N ARG A 46 -17.45 32.52 -1.05
CA ARG A 46 -16.80 32.39 0.26
C ARG A 46 -15.59 33.31 0.43
N ASP A 47 -15.49 34.36 -0.40
CA ASP A 47 -14.34 35.28 -0.45
C ASP A 47 -12.99 34.54 -0.61
N GLY A 48 -13.04 33.40 -1.30
CA GLY A 48 -11.88 32.57 -1.57
C GLY A 48 -11.16 32.97 -2.85
N GLN A 49 -9.98 32.39 -3.03
CA GLN A 49 -9.15 32.59 -4.21
C GLN A 49 -8.87 31.26 -4.93
N ILE A 50 -8.56 31.37 -6.21
CA ILE A 50 -8.45 30.22 -7.13
C ILE A 50 -7.06 30.20 -7.75
N PHE A 51 -6.45 29.02 -7.75
CA PHE A 51 -5.31 28.74 -8.63
C PHE A 51 -5.78 28.07 -9.91
N PHE A 52 -5.32 28.56 -11.05
CA PHE A 52 -5.45 27.87 -12.33
C PHE A 52 -4.07 27.62 -12.88
N VAL A 53 -3.68 26.35 -13.01
CA VAL A 53 -2.35 25.95 -13.47
C VAL A 53 -2.42 25.53 -14.92
N HIS A 54 -1.62 26.19 -15.76
CA HIS A 54 -1.48 25.87 -17.18
C HIS A 54 0.00 25.94 -17.57
N ASN A 55 0.60 24.81 -17.97
CA ASN A 55 2.06 24.69 -18.11
C ASN A 55 2.65 25.36 -19.37
N ARG A 56 1.84 25.94 -20.25
CA ARG A 56 2.31 26.47 -21.54
C ARG A 56 2.19 27.98 -21.57
N ILE A 57 3.32 28.67 -21.69
CA ILE A 57 3.36 30.14 -21.71
C ILE A 57 2.78 30.69 -23.01
N ASN A 58 2.89 29.97 -24.13
CA ASN A 58 2.54 30.49 -25.45
C ASN A 58 1.02 30.68 -25.64
N ASP A 59 0.18 29.94 -24.91
CA ASP A 59 -1.28 29.97 -24.98
C ASP A 59 -1.95 30.36 -23.66
N ILE A 60 -1.17 30.75 -22.64
CA ILE A 60 -1.70 31.19 -21.34
C ILE A 60 -2.68 32.36 -21.46
N GLU A 61 -2.41 33.32 -22.34
CA GLU A 61 -3.31 34.46 -22.61
C GLU A 61 -4.64 33.99 -23.22
N LYS A 62 -4.61 33.00 -24.11
CA LYS A 62 -5.83 32.43 -24.70
C LYS A 62 -6.68 31.72 -23.65
N VAL A 63 -6.03 31.05 -22.69
CA VAL A 63 -6.71 30.43 -21.55
C VAL A 63 -7.30 31.50 -20.65
N ALA A 64 -6.58 32.60 -20.37
CA ALA A 64 -7.10 33.73 -19.62
C ALA A 64 -8.36 34.32 -20.27
N ASP A 65 -8.33 34.56 -21.58
CA ASP A 65 -9.48 35.04 -22.34
C ASP A 65 -10.67 34.07 -22.30
N LYS A 66 -10.40 32.76 -22.34
CA LYS A 66 -11.44 31.74 -22.19
C LYS A 66 -12.07 31.80 -20.80
N ILE A 67 -11.27 31.94 -19.75
CA ILE A 67 -11.77 32.08 -18.37
C ILE A 67 -12.57 33.37 -18.22
N ARG A 68 -12.12 34.51 -18.78
CA ARG A 68 -12.88 35.78 -18.78
C ARG A 68 -14.25 35.65 -19.45
N LYS A 69 -14.37 34.88 -20.52
CA LYS A 69 -15.67 34.59 -21.17
C LYS A 69 -16.58 33.75 -20.27
N ILE A 70 -16.02 32.82 -19.51
CA ILE A 70 -16.77 31.92 -18.63
C ILE A 70 -17.23 32.66 -17.37
N ALA A 71 -16.37 33.48 -16.78
CA ALA A 71 -16.60 34.29 -15.58
C ALA A 71 -16.15 35.75 -15.82
N PRO A 72 -17.02 36.62 -16.36
CA PRO A 72 -16.65 38.00 -16.69
C PRO A 72 -16.43 38.91 -15.47
N HIS A 73 -16.94 38.51 -14.30
CA HIS A 73 -16.88 39.25 -13.03
C HIS A 73 -15.59 39.03 -12.23
N ILE A 74 -14.68 38.17 -12.69
CA ILE A 74 -13.48 37.80 -11.92
C ILE A 74 -12.24 38.59 -12.35
N SER A 75 -11.45 39.04 -11.37
CA SER A 75 -10.12 39.60 -11.62
C SER A 75 -9.09 38.48 -11.73
N ILE A 76 -8.40 38.42 -12.88
CA ILE A 76 -7.41 37.39 -13.22
C ILE A 76 -6.01 38.00 -13.22
N GLY A 77 -5.11 37.48 -12.38
CA GLY A 77 -3.67 37.73 -12.47
C GLY A 77 -2.98 36.62 -13.27
N ILE A 78 -2.06 36.98 -14.16
CA ILE A 78 -1.27 36.01 -14.96
C ILE A 78 0.16 36.00 -14.42
N ALA A 79 0.68 34.83 -14.07
CA ALA A 79 2.02 34.65 -13.52
C ALA A 79 2.82 33.57 -14.27
N HIS A 80 3.88 33.98 -14.97
CA HIS A 80 4.75 33.05 -15.68
C HIS A 80 6.21 33.51 -15.69
N GLY A 81 7.15 32.60 -15.97
CA GLY A 81 8.59 32.83 -15.79
C GLY A 81 9.24 33.78 -16.79
N ARG A 82 8.51 34.20 -17.83
CA ARG A 82 8.95 35.24 -18.77
C ARG A 82 8.63 36.67 -18.29
N LEU A 83 7.88 36.84 -17.19
CA LEU A 83 7.65 38.16 -16.61
C LEU A 83 8.94 38.69 -16.00
N ARG A 84 9.09 40.02 -15.99
CA ARG A 84 10.17 40.66 -15.23
C ARG A 84 9.93 40.44 -13.74
N GLU A 85 11.01 40.38 -12.94
CA GLU A 85 10.89 40.10 -11.50
C GLU A 85 9.90 41.03 -10.79
N GLY A 86 9.94 42.34 -11.07
CA GLY A 86 9.00 43.31 -10.48
C GLY A 86 7.55 43.15 -10.94
N GLU A 87 7.31 42.66 -12.16
CA GLU A 87 5.94 42.40 -12.66
C GLU A 87 5.35 41.16 -11.97
N LEU A 88 6.17 40.11 -11.84
CA LEU A 88 5.78 38.89 -11.13
C LEU A 88 5.49 39.20 -9.66
N GLU A 89 6.37 39.96 -8.99
CA GLU A 89 6.17 40.38 -7.61
C GLU A 89 4.86 41.16 -7.45
N GLN A 90 4.57 42.12 -8.34
CA GLN A 90 3.35 42.90 -8.28
C GLN A 90 2.08 42.04 -8.42
N VAL A 91 2.05 41.11 -9.38
CA VAL A 91 0.92 40.17 -9.56
C VAL A 91 0.71 39.31 -8.31
N MET A 92 1.80 38.89 -7.66
CA MET A 92 1.75 38.09 -6.44
C MET A 92 1.28 38.90 -5.25
N VAL A 93 1.72 40.16 -5.10
CA VAL A 93 1.23 41.09 -4.07
C VAL A 93 -0.27 41.34 -4.25
N ASP A 94 -0.72 41.56 -5.48
CA ASP A 94 -2.13 41.78 -5.79
C ASP A 94 -2.98 40.54 -5.46
N PHE A 95 -2.45 39.34 -5.70
CA PHE A 95 -3.10 38.10 -5.34
C PHE A 95 -3.13 37.90 -3.83
N VAL A 96 -2.02 38.06 -3.11
CA VAL A 96 -2.02 37.93 -1.64
C VAL A 96 -2.93 38.97 -0.96
N ALA A 97 -3.01 40.18 -1.52
CA ALA A 97 -3.90 41.25 -1.04
C ALA A 97 -5.39 40.99 -1.36
N GLY A 98 -5.73 40.01 -2.20
CA GLY A 98 -7.11 39.70 -2.61
C GLY A 98 -7.68 40.59 -3.71
N ARG A 99 -6.82 41.38 -4.40
CA ARG A 99 -7.23 42.24 -5.53
C ARG A 99 -7.52 41.41 -6.78
N THR A 100 -6.81 40.30 -6.94
CA THR A 100 -7.07 39.27 -7.96
C THR A 100 -7.66 38.04 -7.29
N GLN A 101 -8.76 37.50 -7.83
CA GLN A 101 -9.42 36.33 -7.27
C GLN A 101 -8.92 35.03 -7.91
N LEU A 102 -8.45 35.08 -9.15
CA LEU A 102 -7.86 33.93 -9.84
C LEU A 102 -6.44 34.22 -10.28
N LEU A 103 -5.50 33.37 -9.88
CA LEU A 103 -4.13 33.39 -10.37
C LEU A 103 -3.97 32.29 -11.42
N LEU A 104 -3.79 32.71 -12.68
CA LEU A 104 -3.44 31.85 -13.79
C LEU A 104 -1.92 31.78 -13.88
N ALA A 105 -1.34 30.62 -13.55
CA ALA A 105 0.10 30.49 -13.54
C ALA A 105 0.61 29.20 -14.19
N THR A 106 1.89 29.21 -14.55
CA THR A 106 2.61 27.98 -14.86
C THR A 106 2.99 27.24 -13.56
N THR A 107 3.79 26.19 -13.66
CA THR A 107 4.34 25.43 -12.51
C THR A 107 5.15 26.26 -11.51
N ILE A 108 5.35 27.56 -11.73
CA ILE A 108 6.13 28.46 -10.84
C ILE A 108 5.49 28.65 -9.46
N ILE A 109 4.20 28.28 -9.27
CA ILE A 109 3.57 28.18 -7.93
C ILE A 109 4.26 27.11 -7.03
N GLU A 110 5.16 26.28 -7.59
CA GLU A 110 6.00 25.35 -6.82
C GLU A 110 6.95 26.06 -5.83
N SER A 111 7.20 27.37 -5.98
CA SER A 111 8.22 28.15 -5.24
C SER A 111 7.91 28.48 -3.77
N GLY A 112 6.89 27.91 -3.14
CA GLY A 112 6.78 27.97 -1.67
C GLY A 112 5.75 28.95 -1.11
N LEU A 113 5.01 29.69 -1.95
CA LEU A 113 3.98 30.60 -1.44
C LEU A 113 2.83 29.86 -0.77
N ASP A 114 2.52 30.30 0.45
CA ASP A 114 1.37 29.90 1.23
C ASP A 114 0.28 30.96 1.11
N ILE A 115 -0.86 30.60 0.52
CA ILE A 115 -1.99 31.51 0.36
C ILE A 115 -3.20 30.84 1.03
N PRO A 116 -3.48 31.17 2.31
CA PRO A 116 -4.53 30.50 3.08
C PRO A 116 -5.93 30.64 2.45
N ARG A 117 -6.18 31.74 1.74
CA ARG A 117 -7.46 32.01 1.05
C ARG A 117 -7.64 31.18 -0.23
N ALA A 118 -6.57 30.61 -0.76
CA ALA A 118 -6.63 29.81 -1.98
C ALA A 118 -7.07 28.37 -1.64
N ASN A 119 -8.36 28.09 -1.84
CA ASN A 119 -8.95 26.79 -1.49
C ASN A 119 -9.41 25.98 -2.70
N THR A 120 -9.37 26.54 -3.91
CA THR A 120 -9.65 25.78 -5.14
C THR A 120 -8.47 25.87 -6.11
N ILE A 121 -8.08 24.72 -6.66
CA ILE A 121 -7.07 24.62 -7.72
C ILE A 121 -7.63 23.86 -8.93
N PHE A 122 -7.45 24.44 -10.11
CA PHE A 122 -7.65 23.81 -11.40
C PHE A 122 -6.27 23.50 -12.01
N ILE A 123 -6.07 22.25 -12.43
CA ILE A 123 -4.86 21.84 -13.13
C ILE A 123 -5.26 21.45 -14.54
N ASP A 124 -4.95 22.31 -15.50
CA ASP A 124 -5.17 22.05 -16.92
C ASP A 124 -4.16 21.05 -17.47
N GLU A 125 -4.55 20.28 -18.49
CA GLU A 125 -3.73 19.21 -19.08
C GLU A 125 -3.08 18.29 -18.03
N SER A 126 -3.84 17.90 -17.01
CA SER A 126 -3.35 17.09 -15.87
C SER A 126 -2.73 15.74 -16.30
N ASP A 127 -3.03 15.26 -17.51
CA ASP A 127 -2.44 14.09 -18.14
C ASP A 127 -0.96 14.25 -18.54
N HIS A 128 -0.41 15.47 -18.54
CA HIS A 128 1.01 15.71 -18.81
C HIS A 128 1.89 15.82 -17.56
N TYR A 129 1.30 15.97 -16.37
CA TYR A 129 2.04 16.18 -15.12
C TYR A 129 2.44 14.88 -14.42
N GLY A 130 3.61 14.84 -13.80
CA GLY A 130 4.01 13.71 -12.95
C GLY A 130 3.10 13.54 -11.73
N LEU A 131 3.10 12.35 -11.12
CA LEU A 131 2.29 12.07 -9.93
C LEU A 131 2.74 12.95 -8.76
N ALA A 132 4.06 13.11 -8.62
CA ALA A 132 4.68 13.99 -7.63
C ALA A 132 4.25 15.46 -7.84
N ASP A 133 4.35 15.97 -9.07
CA ASP A 133 4.02 17.36 -9.40
C ASP A 133 2.54 17.67 -9.09
N LEU A 134 1.63 16.78 -9.51
CA LEU A 134 0.20 16.92 -9.21
C LEU A 134 -0.08 16.92 -7.70
N HIS A 135 0.65 16.12 -6.92
CA HIS A 135 0.52 16.13 -5.47
C HIS A 135 1.10 17.38 -4.82
N GLN A 136 2.22 17.89 -5.33
CA GLN A 136 2.78 19.17 -4.89
C GLN A 136 1.79 20.32 -5.16
N LEU A 137 1.23 20.39 -6.37
CA LEU A 137 0.21 21.38 -6.75
C LEU A 137 -1.04 21.26 -5.88
N ARG A 138 -1.55 20.03 -5.67
CA ARG A 138 -2.67 19.77 -4.75
C ARG A 138 -2.37 20.24 -3.32
N GLY A 139 -1.13 20.07 -2.85
CA GLY A 139 -0.69 20.47 -1.52
C GLY A 139 -0.67 21.99 -1.27
N ARG A 140 -0.83 22.80 -2.33
CA ARG A 140 -0.91 24.27 -2.26
C ARG A 140 -2.27 24.79 -1.80
N VAL A 141 -3.30 23.94 -1.85
CA VAL A 141 -4.65 24.29 -1.36
C VAL A 141 -5.00 23.52 -0.08
N GLY A 142 -6.01 24.02 0.65
CA GLY A 142 -6.50 23.36 1.87
C GLY A 142 -5.62 23.63 3.08
N ARG A 143 -5.19 24.89 3.23
CA ARG A 143 -4.50 25.41 4.42
C ARG A 143 -5.43 26.20 5.36
N SER A 144 -6.69 26.42 4.96
CA SER A 144 -7.74 27.04 5.78
C SER A 144 -8.66 26.01 6.45
N HIS A 145 -9.57 26.49 7.29
CA HIS A 145 -10.66 25.70 7.88
C HIS A 145 -11.75 25.31 6.87
N HIS A 146 -11.70 25.83 5.64
CA HIS A 146 -12.67 25.48 4.60
C HIS A 146 -12.20 24.29 3.78
N ARG A 147 -13.16 23.46 3.36
CA ARG A 147 -12.88 22.34 2.45
C ARG A 147 -12.31 22.86 1.13
N ALA A 148 -11.18 22.31 0.74
CA ALA A 148 -10.51 22.65 -0.52
C ALA A 148 -10.86 21.68 -1.64
N TYR A 149 -10.83 22.17 -2.88
CA TYR A 149 -11.15 21.42 -4.08
C TYR A 149 -9.97 21.41 -5.06
N CYS A 150 -9.68 20.25 -5.63
CA CYS A 150 -8.68 20.07 -6.68
C CYS A 150 -9.36 19.46 -7.92
N TYR A 151 -9.35 20.20 -9.02
CA TYR A 151 -9.90 19.77 -10.30
C TYR A 151 -8.77 19.43 -11.25
N LEU A 152 -8.64 18.14 -11.57
CA LEU A 152 -7.70 17.61 -12.55
C LEU A 152 -8.41 17.59 -13.89
N ILE A 153 -8.11 18.58 -14.73
CA ILE A 153 -8.77 18.78 -16.02
C ILE A 153 -7.98 18.03 -17.09
N VAL A 154 -8.71 17.30 -17.93
CA VAL A 154 -8.19 16.66 -19.14
C VAL A 154 -8.90 17.25 -20.34
N LYS A 155 -8.16 17.49 -21.43
CA LYS A 155 -8.73 17.94 -22.71
C LYS A 155 -9.79 16.96 -23.22
N GLU A 156 -10.89 17.50 -23.76
CA GLU A 156 -12.05 16.72 -24.19
C GLU A 156 -11.71 15.71 -25.30
N SER A 157 -10.82 16.09 -26.22
CA SER A 157 -10.37 15.28 -27.35
C SER A 157 -9.25 14.29 -27.02
N THR A 158 -8.67 14.35 -25.83
CA THR A 158 -7.50 13.53 -25.47
C THR A 158 -7.94 12.12 -25.07
N ARG A 159 -7.42 11.10 -25.77
CA ARG A 159 -7.46 9.71 -25.31
C ARG A 159 -6.37 9.51 -24.26
N LEU A 160 -6.77 9.30 -23.01
CA LEU A 160 -5.84 9.01 -21.92
C LEU A 160 -5.12 7.68 -22.15
N THR A 161 -3.79 7.68 -21.99
CA THR A 161 -3.03 6.44 -21.89
C THR A 161 -3.40 5.69 -20.62
N SER A 162 -3.21 4.37 -20.60
CA SER A 162 -3.45 3.53 -19.41
C SER A 162 -2.63 3.99 -18.20
N THR A 163 -1.42 4.50 -18.43
CA THR A 163 -0.53 5.06 -17.40
C THR A 163 -1.05 6.38 -16.85
N ALA A 164 -1.45 7.33 -17.72
CA ALA A 164 -2.01 8.61 -17.29
C ALA A 164 -3.34 8.44 -16.53
N ALA A 165 -4.23 7.56 -17.01
CA ALA A 165 -5.49 7.26 -16.34
C ALA A 165 -5.27 6.66 -14.94
N ARG A 166 -4.32 5.71 -14.81
CA ARG A 166 -3.96 5.12 -13.52
C ARG A 166 -3.37 6.15 -12.55
N ARG A 167 -2.54 7.06 -13.06
CA ARG A 167 -1.94 8.14 -12.29
C ARG A 167 -2.98 9.13 -11.75
N LEU A 168 -3.91 9.59 -12.60
CA LEU A 168 -4.99 10.48 -12.19
C LEU A 168 -5.92 9.83 -11.17
N ARG A 169 -6.30 8.56 -11.38
CA ARG A 169 -7.08 7.79 -10.41
C ARG A 169 -6.36 7.63 -9.07
N ALA A 170 -5.05 7.37 -9.10
CA ALA A 170 -4.27 7.25 -7.88
C ALA A 170 -4.37 8.53 -7.03
N ILE A 171 -4.20 9.72 -7.62
CA ILE A 171 -4.33 10.98 -6.86
C ILE A 171 -5.74 11.18 -6.29
N GLN A 172 -6.76 10.82 -7.06
CA GLN A 172 -8.15 10.91 -6.60
C GLN A 172 -8.44 9.97 -5.41
N GLU A 173 -7.87 8.77 -5.40
CA GLU A 173 -7.99 7.80 -4.29
C GLU A 173 -7.22 8.25 -3.04
N PHE A 174 -6.08 8.93 -3.20
CA PHE A 174 -5.22 9.38 -2.09
C PHE A 174 -5.66 10.71 -1.45
N SER A 175 -6.96 10.95 -1.36
CA SER A 175 -7.54 12.17 -0.76
C SER A 175 -7.39 12.28 0.77
N SER A 176 -6.90 11.24 1.47
CA SER A 176 -6.63 11.29 2.92
C SER A 176 -5.22 11.78 3.25
N THR A 177 -5.14 12.78 4.13
CA THR A 177 -3.91 13.34 4.71
C THR A 177 -3.02 12.23 5.30
N GLY A 178 -1.75 12.15 4.89
CA GLY A 178 -0.79 11.09 5.26
C GLY A 178 -0.21 10.28 4.08
N ALA A 179 -0.71 10.50 2.86
CA ALA A 179 -0.42 9.68 1.67
C ALA A 179 0.89 9.98 0.92
N GLY A 180 1.74 10.91 1.37
CA GLY A 180 2.94 11.34 0.62
C GLY A 180 3.93 10.20 0.35
N PHE A 181 4.06 9.26 1.29
CA PHE A 181 4.93 8.09 1.16
C PHE A 181 4.37 7.06 0.18
N SER A 182 3.08 6.72 0.29
CA SER A 182 2.39 5.79 -0.63
C SER A 182 2.36 6.32 -2.06
N LEU A 183 2.30 7.63 -2.24
CA LEU A 183 2.33 8.27 -3.55
C LEU A 183 3.69 8.13 -4.23
N ALA A 184 4.79 8.38 -3.52
CA ALA A 184 6.13 8.20 -4.06
C ALA A 184 6.40 6.73 -4.49
N MET A 185 5.84 5.77 -3.75
CA MET A 185 5.90 4.35 -4.08
C MET A 185 5.12 4.00 -5.35
N ARG A 186 3.90 4.53 -5.51
CA ARG A 186 3.08 4.30 -6.71
C ARG A 186 3.65 5.01 -7.94
N ASP A 187 4.33 6.16 -7.79
CA ASP A 187 5.04 6.83 -8.89
C ASP A 187 6.19 5.97 -9.42
N LEU A 188 6.93 5.32 -8.52
CA LEU A 188 8.01 4.38 -8.87
C LEU A 188 7.49 3.15 -9.61
N GLU A 189 6.32 2.64 -9.19
CA GLU A 189 5.63 1.51 -9.82
C GLU A 189 5.09 1.88 -11.22
N ILE A 190 4.46 3.05 -11.36
CA ILE A 190 3.84 3.52 -12.61
C ILE A 190 4.90 3.91 -13.65
N ARG A 191 6.01 4.53 -13.24
CA ARG A 191 7.13 4.85 -14.14
C ARG A 191 7.85 3.59 -14.62
N GLY A 192 7.66 2.47 -13.92
CA GLY A 192 8.38 1.23 -14.14
C GLY A 192 9.83 1.41 -13.71
N ALA A 193 10.30 0.63 -12.74
CA ALA A 193 11.72 0.48 -12.46
C ALA A 193 12.45 -0.26 -13.59
N GLY A 194 12.27 0.20 -14.84
CA GLY A 194 12.93 -0.26 -16.05
C GLY A 194 14.08 0.68 -16.38
N ASN A 195 15.21 0.47 -15.70
CA ASN A 195 16.59 0.75 -16.15
C ASN A 195 17.53 0.78 -14.95
N LEU A 196 17.72 -0.36 -14.29
CA LEU A 196 18.68 -0.42 -13.19
C LEU A 196 19.90 -1.31 -13.47
N LEU A 197 19.86 -2.24 -14.43
CA LEU A 197 21.01 -3.11 -14.77
C LEU A 197 21.00 -3.55 -16.25
N GLY A 198 21.28 -2.64 -17.18
CA GLY A 198 21.68 -3.01 -18.56
C GLY A 198 20.61 -3.66 -19.47
N THR A 199 21.00 -3.85 -20.73
CA THR A 199 20.13 -3.94 -21.92
C THR A 199 19.41 -5.27 -22.18
N GLN A 200 19.36 -6.26 -21.26
CA GLN A 200 18.89 -7.61 -21.65
C GLN A 200 17.85 -8.33 -20.77
N GLN A 201 17.31 -7.75 -19.69
CA GLN A 201 16.35 -8.51 -18.84
C GLN A 201 15.16 -7.70 -18.31
N SER A 202 14.52 -6.90 -19.17
CA SER A 202 13.27 -6.20 -18.85
C SER A 202 12.04 -7.12 -18.67
N GLY A 203 12.15 -8.41 -19.02
CA GLY A 203 11.01 -9.35 -19.03
C GLY A 203 10.62 -9.98 -17.70
N HIS A 204 11.50 -10.06 -16.70
CA HIS A 204 11.25 -10.88 -15.49
C HIS A 204 10.65 -10.11 -14.30
N ILE A 205 10.84 -8.78 -14.22
CA ILE A 205 10.33 -7.97 -13.08
C ILE A 205 8.80 -7.80 -13.15
N ALA A 206 8.22 -7.79 -14.35
CA ALA A 206 6.78 -7.73 -14.54
C ALA A 206 6.03 -8.98 -14.01
N ALA A 207 6.72 -10.12 -13.86
CA ALA A 207 6.09 -11.39 -13.51
C ALA A 207 6.09 -11.69 -11.99
N VAL A 208 7.02 -11.13 -11.23
CA VAL A 208 7.27 -11.58 -9.84
C VAL A 208 6.83 -10.55 -8.77
N GLY A 209 6.48 -9.33 -9.19
CA GLY A 209 5.88 -8.31 -8.32
C GLY A 209 6.90 -7.64 -7.39
N TYR A 210 6.87 -6.30 -7.35
CA TYR A 210 7.74 -5.46 -6.53
C TYR A 210 7.65 -5.77 -5.01
N GLU A 211 6.52 -6.36 -4.56
CA GLU A 211 6.35 -6.84 -3.18
C GLU A 211 7.38 -7.92 -2.81
N LEU A 212 7.69 -8.87 -3.72
CA LEU A 212 8.72 -9.87 -3.45
C LEU A 212 10.12 -9.24 -3.43
N TYR A 213 10.35 -8.22 -4.26
CA TYR A 213 11.62 -7.49 -4.29
C TYR A 213 11.89 -6.76 -2.97
N CYS A 214 10.92 -5.99 -2.45
CA CYS A 214 11.05 -5.35 -1.13
C CYS A 214 11.27 -6.38 -0.02
N ARG A 215 10.57 -7.51 -0.09
CA ARG A 215 10.68 -8.60 0.89
C ARG A 215 12.08 -9.23 0.90
N LEU A 216 12.64 -9.52 -0.27
CA LEU A 216 14.00 -10.06 -0.39
C LEU A 216 15.05 -9.07 0.10
N LEU A 217 14.87 -7.78 -0.20
CA LEU A 217 15.77 -6.71 0.24
C LEU A 217 15.71 -6.51 1.76
N GLU A 218 14.51 -6.49 2.36
CA GLU A 218 14.31 -6.40 3.81
C GLU A 218 14.96 -7.60 4.53
N ASN A 219 14.80 -8.82 4.02
CA ASN A 219 15.41 -10.02 4.58
C ASN A 219 16.95 -9.99 4.48
N ALA A 220 17.50 -9.50 3.38
CA ALA A 220 18.95 -9.33 3.22
C ALA A 220 19.54 -8.28 4.19
N VAL A 221 18.82 -7.17 4.42
CA VAL A 221 19.23 -6.13 5.37
C VAL A 221 19.13 -6.62 6.83
N CYS A 222 18.09 -7.38 7.17
CA CYS A 222 17.98 -8.00 8.51
C CYS A 222 19.15 -8.96 8.77
N GLY A 223 19.49 -9.81 7.78
CA GLY A 223 20.63 -10.73 7.87
C GLY A 223 21.98 -10.03 8.02
N LEU A 224 22.19 -8.87 7.39
CA LEU A 224 23.41 -8.07 7.54
C LEU A 224 23.51 -7.33 8.89
N LYS A 225 22.37 -7.15 9.59
CA LYS A 225 22.29 -6.44 10.87
C LYS A 225 22.10 -7.37 12.07
N ASP A 226 22.22 -8.69 11.89
CA ASP A 226 21.92 -9.74 12.89
C ASP A 226 20.52 -9.56 13.55
N LEU A 227 19.57 -8.99 12.82
CA LEU A 227 18.17 -8.89 13.24
C LEU A 227 17.41 -10.13 12.76
N PRO A 228 16.46 -10.66 13.55
CA PRO A 228 15.66 -11.80 13.12
C PRO A 228 14.91 -11.44 11.82
N PRO A 229 14.88 -12.33 10.83
CA PRO A 229 14.18 -12.08 9.58
C PRO A 229 12.69 -11.81 9.85
N LYS A 230 12.14 -10.79 9.17
CA LYS A 230 10.77 -10.31 9.39
C LYS A 230 9.72 -11.32 8.94
N ASP A 231 10.05 -12.11 7.93
CA ASP A 231 9.29 -13.30 7.58
C ASP A 231 10.01 -14.54 8.13
N PRO A 232 9.38 -15.34 8.99
CA PRO A 232 9.95 -16.61 9.39
C PRO A 232 10.12 -17.50 8.15
N PRO A 233 11.15 -18.36 8.11
CA PRO A 233 11.31 -19.32 7.02
C PRO A 233 10.01 -20.12 6.82
N PRO A 234 9.58 -20.34 5.57
CA PRO A 234 8.31 -20.98 5.31
C PRO A 234 8.32 -22.42 5.84
N VAL A 235 7.51 -22.70 6.87
CA VAL A 235 7.32 -24.08 7.35
C VAL A 235 6.45 -24.82 6.36
N ARG A 236 7.00 -25.87 5.73
CA ARG A 236 6.25 -26.74 4.82
C ARG A 236 5.57 -27.86 5.60
N ILE A 237 4.25 -27.86 5.64
CA ILE A 237 3.46 -28.91 6.30
C ILE A 237 2.78 -29.76 5.22
N ASP A 238 3.13 -31.04 5.17
CA ASP A 238 2.60 -32.04 4.25
C ASP A 238 1.99 -33.19 5.06
N LEU A 239 0.75 -32.97 5.49
CA LEU A 239 -0.05 -33.91 6.28
C LEU A 239 -1.30 -34.30 5.50
N PRO A 240 -1.74 -35.56 5.56
CA PRO A 240 -2.99 -35.98 4.93
C PRO A 240 -4.16 -35.27 5.61
N GLY A 241 -5.07 -34.71 4.82
CA GLY A 241 -6.27 -34.05 5.34
C GLY A 241 -6.76 -32.91 4.43
N ASP A 242 -8.08 -32.81 4.37
CA ASP A 242 -8.79 -31.82 3.58
C ASP A 242 -8.86 -30.48 4.33
N ALA A 243 -8.10 -29.48 3.89
CA ALA A 243 -8.04 -28.14 4.49
C ALA A 243 -8.27 -27.03 3.45
N TRP A 244 -9.48 -26.48 3.43
CA TRP A 244 -9.86 -25.38 2.56
C TRP A 244 -11.06 -24.61 3.10
N ILE A 245 -11.28 -23.42 2.54
CA ILE A 245 -12.49 -22.62 2.77
C ILE A 245 -13.57 -23.09 1.77
N PRO A 246 -14.67 -23.72 2.20
CA PRO A 246 -15.73 -24.19 1.30
C PRO A 246 -16.35 -23.03 0.50
N ARG A 247 -16.77 -23.29 -0.74
CA ARG A 247 -17.42 -22.27 -1.59
C ARG A 247 -18.80 -21.88 -1.06
N ASP A 248 -19.48 -22.81 -0.41
CA ASP A 248 -20.83 -22.60 0.11
C ASP A 248 -20.82 -21.85 1.46
N TYR A 249 -19.65 -21.74 2.10
CA TYR A 249 -19.48 -21.03 3.37
C TYR A 249 -19.10 -19.56 3.17
N ILE A 250 -18.15 -19.27 2.27
CA ILE A 250 -17.81 -17.91 1.85
C ILE A 250 -18.02 -17.77 0.35
N VAL A 251 -19.13 -17.15 -0.02
CA VAL A 251 -19.56 -16.95 -1.42
C VAL A 251 -18.76 -15.83 -2.09
N ASP A 252 -18.46 -14.74 -1.37
CA ASP A 252 -17.68 -13.62 -1.91
C ASP A 252 -16.20 -13.99 -2.09
N LEU A 253 -15.75 -13.99 -3.34
CA LEU A 253 -14.38 -14.34 -3.71
C LEU A 253 -13.34 -13.35 -3.12
N ARG A 254 -13.69 -12.06 -2.98
CA ARG A 254 -12.76 -11.06 -2.41
C ARG A 254 -12.51 -11.34 -0.94
N SER A 255 -13.57 -11.53 -0.16
CA SER A 255 -13.50 -11.90 1.26
C SER A 255 -12.74 -13.21 1.44
N LYS A 256 -13.00 -14.21 0.59
CA LYS A 256 -12.29 -15.51 0.62
C LYS A 256 -10.78 -15.35 0.43
N ILE A 257 -10.36 -14.56 -0.56
CA ILE A 257 -8.93 -14.27 -0.82
C ILE A 257 -8.32 -13.51 0.37
N ASP A 258 -9.05 -12.57 0.95
CA ASP A 258 -8.59 -11.81 2.12
C ASP A 258 -8.35 -12.73 3.33
N PHE A 259 -9.27 -13.63 3.64
CA PHE A 259 -9.10 -14.60 4.72
C PHE A 259 -7.92 -15.55 4.49
N TYR A 260 -7.75 -16.09 3.28
CA TYR A 260 -6.57 -16.89 2.95
C TYR A 260 -5.27 -16.12 3.16
N ARG A 261 -5.24 -14.84 2.76
CA ARG A 261 -4.07 -13.97 2.94
C ARG A 261 -3.80 -13.69 4.42
N ARG A 262 -4.84 -13.42 5.21
CA ARG A 262 -4.72 -13.17 6.66
C ARG A 262 -4.19 -14.41 7.38
N ILE A 263 -4.81 -15.58 7.16
CA ILE A 263 -4.38 -16.87 7.74
C ILE A 263 -2.92 -17.20 7.41
N SER A 264 -2.49 -16.96 6.16
CA SER A 264 -1.10 -17.22 5.73
C SER A 264 -0.09 -16.26 6.37
N ARG A 265 -0.48 -15.03 6.72
CA ARG A 265 0.42 -14.00 7.26
C ARG A 265 0.45 -13.97 8.78
N THR A 266 -0.52 -14.59 9.45
CA THR A 266 -0.56 -14.62 10.90
C THR A 266 0.67 -15.31 11.48
N ALA A 267 1.36 -14.66 12.41
CA ALA A 267 2.55 -15.19 13.10
C ALA A 267 2.32 -15.45 14.60
N VAL A 268 1.12 -15.17 15.11
CA VAL A 268 0.78 -15.23 16.55
C VAL A 268 -0.51 -16.02 16.72
N HIS A 269 -0.57 -16.89 17.73
CA HIS A 269 -1.75 -17.72 18.02
C HIS A 269 -3.01 -16.89 18.28
N THR A 270 -2.92 -15.81 19.05
CA THR A 270 -4.05 -14.93 19.39
C THR A 270 -4.76 -14.38 18.14
N HIS A 271 -4.00 -13.96 17.13
CA HIS A 271 -4.56 -13.47 15.87
C HIS A 271 -5.30 -14.56 15.08
N VAL A 272 -4.97 -15.85 15.27
CA VAL A 272 -5.74 -16.95 14.67
C VAL A 272 -7.06 -17.12 15.40
N ASP A 273 -7.06 -16.96 16.72
CA ASP A 273 -8.27 -17.06 17.55
C ASP A 273 -9.22 -15.88 17.30
N ASP A 274 -8.67 -14.66 17.11
CA ASP A 274 -9.43 -13.47 16.69
C ASP A 274 -10.07 -13.68 15.31
N LEU A 275 -9.32 -14.28 14.38
CA LEU A 275 -9.83 -14.64 13.04
C LEU A 275 -10.94 -15.68 13.13
N GLU A 276 -10.77 -16.70 13.97
CA GLU A 276 -11.79 -17.73 14.20
C GLU A 276 -13.09 -17.10 14.70
N THR A 277 -12.99 -16.24 15.72
CA THR A 277 -14.14 -15.52 16.30
C THR A 277 -14.81 -14.59 15.29
N GLU A 278 -14.04 -13.83 14.51
CA GLU A 278 -14.57 -12.95 13.46
C GLU A 278 -15.33 -13.74 12.38
N ILE A 279 -14.80 -14.91 11.99
CA ILE A 279 -15.43 -15.76 10.98
C ILE A 279 -16.70 -16.39 11.52
N GLU A 280 -16.69 -16.84 12.77
CA GLU A 280 -17.88 -17.43 13.39
C GLU A 280 -19.01 -16.41 13.56
N ASP A 281 -18.69 -15.18 13.97
CA ASP A 281 -19.67 -14.10 14.10
C ASP A 281 -20.28 -13.71 12.74
N ARG A 282 -19.47 -13.71 11.67
CA ARG A 282 -19.90 -13.27 10.34
C ARG A 282 -20.59 -14.36 9.51
N PHE A 283 -20.18 -15.62 9.65
CA PHE A 283 -20.58 -16.72 8.74
C PHE A 283 -21.17 -17.93 9.46
N GLY A 284 -21.18 -17.94 10.80
CA GLY A 284 -21.73 -19.03 11.61
C GLY A 284 -20.73 -20.14 11.91
N PRO A 285 -21.16 -21.39 12.13
CA PRO A 285 -20.27 -22.45 12.59
C PRO A 285 -19.27 -22.88 11.52
N LEU A 286 -18.00 -23.01 11.91
CA LEU A 286 -16.89 -23.38 11.03
C LEU A 286 -17.03 -24.81 10.47
N PRO A 287 -16.99 -24.99 9.13
CA PRO A 287 -16.88 -26.31 8.52
C PRO A 287 -15.59 -27.03 8.91
N LEU A 288 -15.61 -28.36 8.94
CA LEU A 288 -14.45 -29.19 9.33
C LEU A 288 -13.18 -28.85 8.52
N ALA A 289 -13.32 -28.66 7.20
CA ALA A 289 -12.21 -28.29 6.32
C ALA A 289 -11.61 -26.90 6.64
N PHE A 290 -12.43 -25.96 7.12
CA PHE A 290 -11.96 -24.64 7.54
C PHE A 290 -11.26 -24.74 8.89
N ARG A 291 -11.85 -25.46 9.86
CA ARG A 291 -11.23 -25.66 11.17
C ARG A 291 -9.83 -26.30 11.05
N ARG A 292 -9.68 -27.29 10.17
CA ARG A 292 -8.37 -27.88 9.84
C ARG A 292 -7.39 -26.87 9.24
N LEU A 293 -7.86 -25.93 8.41
CA LEU A 293 -7.02 -24.86 7.86
C LEU A 293 -6.48 -23.92 8.96
N LEU A 294 -7.33 -23.55 9.93
CA LEU A 294 -6.92 -22.74 11.08
C LEU A 294 -5.96 -23.49 11.99
N ASP A 295 -6.22 -24.78 12.25
CA ASP A 295 -5.30 -25.58 13.03
C ASP A 295 -3.95 -25.79 12.33
N LEU A 296 -3.92 -25.93 10.99
CA LEU A 296 -2.65 -25.95 10.22
C LEU A 296 -1.88 -24.64 10.38
N ALA A 297 -2.58 -23.50 10.41
CA ALA A 297 -1.97 -22.21 10.69
C ALA A 297 -1.40 -22.13 12.12
N ARG A 298 -2.12 -22.65 13.13
CA ARG A 298 -1.60 -22.77 14.50
C ARG A 298 -0.36 -23.66 14.55
N LEU A 299 -0.40 -24.83 13.91
CA LEU A 299 0.73 -25.76 13.84
C LEU A 299 1.96 -25.11 13.18
N ARG A 300 1.75 -24.34 12.10
CA ARG A 300 2.81 -23.57 11.43
C ARG A 300 3.46 -22.56 12.37
N ILE A 301 2.67 -21.85 13.18
CA ILE A 301 3.18 -20.85 14.14
C ILE A 301 4.03 -21.55 15.22
N THR A 302 3.53 -22.66 15.78
CA THR A 302 4.28 -23.45 16.78
C THR A 302 5.56 -24.02 16.19
N ALA A 303 5.50 -24.62 15.00
CA ALA A 303 6.67 -25.16 14.30
C ALA A 303 7.71 -24.07 13.99
N SER A 304 7.26 -22.87 13.58
CA SER A 304 8.15 -21.73 13.37
C SER A 304 8.86 -21.30 14.65
N SER A 305 8.17 -21.30 15.80
CA SER A 305 8.79 -20.97 17.09
C SER A 305 9.85 -21.99 17.53
N LEU A 306 9.68 -23.25 17.13
CA LEU A 306 10.60 -24.36 17.40
C LEU A 306 11.72 -24.50 16.37
N SER A 307 11.84 -23.57 15.40
CA SER A 307 12.84 -23.60 14.33
C SER A 307 12.73 -24.84 13.41
N ILE A 308 11.49 -25.31 13.18
CA ILE A 308 11.16 -26.43 12.30
C ILE A 308 10.81 -25.89 10.90
N ASP A 309 11.43 -26.45 9.87
CA ASP A 309 11.28 -26.03 8.47
C ASP A 309 10.28 -26.88 7.70
N SER A 310 10.12 -28.15 8.08
CA SER A 310 9.20 -29.04 7.40
C SER A 310 8.63 -30.12 8.31
N ILE A 311 7.38 -30.49 8.05
CA ILE A 311 6.68 -31.61 8.68
C ILE A 311 6.06 -32.40 7.54
N SER A 312 6.50 -33.64 7.32
CA SER A 312 5.95 -34.50 6.28
C SER A 312 5.68 -35.90 6.81
N LYS A 313 4.62 -36.53 6.29
CA LYS A 313 4.31 -37.93 6.58
C LYS A 313 4.97 -38.85 5.56
N GLN A 314 5.71 -39.84 6.04
CA GLN A 314 6.19 -40.99 5.27
C GLN A 314 5.52 -42.29 5.78
N PRO A 315 5.57 -43.41 5.02
CA PRO A 315 5.00 -44.67 5.49
C PRO A 315 5.57 -45.09 6.85
N GLY A 316 4.71 -45.14 7.88
CA GLY A 316 5.09 -45.50 9.26
C GLY A 316 5.90 -44.47 10.04
N LEU A 317 6.23 -43.30 9.45
CA LEU A 317 7.15 -42.33 10.05
C LEU A 317 6.66 -40.89 9.82
N LEU A 318 6.76 -40.04 10.84
CA LEU A 318 6.64 -38.59 10.72
C LEU A 318 8.06 -38.00 10.62
N VAL A 319 8.33 -37.26 9.55
CA VAL A 319 9.63 -36.64 9.29
C VAL A 319 9.54 -35.14 9.50
N ILE A 320 10.38 -34.61 10.38
CA ILE A 320 10.45 -33.20 10.75
C ILE A 320 11.83 -32.66 10.38
N GLY A 321 11.90 -31.69 9.47
CA GLY A 321 13.14 -30.98 9.14
C GLY A 321 13.33 -29.75 10.03
N HIS A 322 14.54 -29.50 10.51
CA HIS A 322 14.86 -28.34 11.35
C HIS A 322 16.20 -27.71 10.94
N HIS A 323 16.36 -26.41 11.21
CA HIS A 323 17.61 -25.68 10.98
C HIS A 323 18.39 -25.38 12.26
N ASN A 324 17.77 -25.51 13.44
CA ASN A 324 18.43 -25.27 14.72
C ASN A 324 18.43 -26.55 15.58
N ILE A 325 19.62 -27.12 15.81
CA ILE A 325 19.78 -28.36 16.59
C ILE A 325 19.54 -28.14 18.10
N HIS A 326 19.82 -26.95 18.63
CA HIS A 326 19.69 -26.69 20.06
C HIS A 326 18.22 -26.58 20.51
N CYS A 327 17.38 -25.95 19.68
CA CYS A 327 15.94 -25.86 19.93
C CYS A 327 15.27 -27.24 19.84
N ILE A 328 15.66 -28.05 18.85
CA ILE A 328 15.07 -29.39 18.67
C ILE A 328 15.50 -30.38 19.74
N GLU A 329 16.71 -30.24 20.30
CA GLU A 329 17.16 -31.07 21.42
C GLU A 329 16.37 -30.78 22.70
N LYS A 330 16.08 -29.51 23.01
CA LYS A 330 15.20 -29.12 24.13
C LYS A 330 13.79 -29.69 23.95
N TRP A 331 13.26 -29.61 22.73
CA TRP A 331 11.96 -30.17 22.38
C TRP A 331 11.95 -31.70 22.49
N ARG A 332 13.00 -32.38 22.01
CA ARG A 332 13.18 -33.83 22.14
C ARG A 332 13.19 -34.27 23.60
N GLN A 333 13.91 -33.55 24.47
CA GLN A 333 13.95 -33.86 25.90
C GLN A 333 12.54 -33.80 26.52
N ARG A 334 11.72 -32.81 26.16
CA ARG A 334 10.31 -32.72 26.59
C ARG A 334 9.43 -33.85 26.05
N CYS A 335 9.65 -34.26 24.81
CA CYS A 335 8.93 -35.39 24.19
C CYS A 335 9.29 -36.73 24.84
N VAL A 336 10.56 -36.95 25.16
CA VAL A 336 11.03 -38.17 25.86
C VAL A 336 10.47 -38.25 27.27
N LEU A 337 10.39 -37.11 27.99
CA LEU A 337 9.74 -37.03 29.30
C LEU A 337 8.24 -37.38 29.25
N SER A 338 7.61 -37.21 28.09
CA SER A 338 6.20 -37.56 27.85
C SER A 338 6.01 -38.97 27.27
N GLY A 339 7.07 -39.78 27.22
CA GLY A 339 7.02 -41.19 26.81
C GLY A 339 7.06 -41.45 25.30
N GLN A 340 7.44 -40.47 24.47
CA GLN A 340 7.54 -40.66 23.02
C GLN A 340 8.97 -40.91 22.54
N GLU A 341 9.17 -41.93 21.69
CA GLU A 341 10.45 -42.21 21.05
C GLU A 341 10.71 -41.24 19.88
N VAL A 342 11.59 -40.26 20.12
CA VAL A 342 12.02 -39.31 19.08
C VAL A 342 13.47 -39.61 18.69
N ARG A 343 13.69 -39.97 17.42
CA ARG A 343 15.03 -40.27 16.88
C ARG A 343 15.50 -39.12 15.99
N ILE A 344 16.69 -38.59 16.28
CA ILE A 344 17.35 -37.60 15.43
C ILE A 344 18.17 -38.38 14.39
N VAL A 345 17.93 -38.12 13.11
CA VAL A 345 18.65 -38.72 11.99
C VAL A 345 19.49 -37.63 11.34
N GLY A 346 20.80 -37.64 11.59
CA GLY A 346 21.74 -36.62 11.10
C GLY A 346 21.56 -35.25 11.78
N ASN A 347 22.06 -34.17 11.17
CA ASN A 347 22.05 -32.82 11.75
C ASN A 347 20.82 -31.95 11.37
N LYS A 348 19.87 -32.49 10.59
CA LYS A 348 18.78 -31.70 9.99
C LYS A 348 17.40 -32.33 10.04
N THR A 349 17.26 -33.58 10.49
CA THR A 349 16.00 -34.31 10.44
C THR A 349 15.72 -35.08 11.72
N VAL A 350 14.48 -34.98 12.18
CA VAL A 350 13.93 -35.75 13.30
C VAL A 350 12.85 -36.66 12.76
N VAL A 351 12.86 -37.92 13.21
CA VAL A 351 11.91 -38.93 12.79
C VAL A 351 11.18 -39.47 14.01
N LEU A 352 9.86 -39.52 13.91
CA LEU A 352 8.96 -40.09 14.90
C LEU A 352 8.26 -41.32 14.31
N PRO A 353 8.35 -42.50 14.96
CA PRO A 353 7.57 -43.66 14.57
C PRO A 353 6.07 -43.40 14.82
N LEU A 354 5.26 -43.55 13.78
CA LEU A 354 3.81 -43.44 13.88
C LEU A 354 3.24 -44.82 14.19
N GLN A 355 2.38 -44.92 15.22
CA GLN A 355 1.62 -46.15 15.46
C GLN A 355 0.61 -46.38 14.31
N ASP A 356 0.50 -47.61 13.81
CA ASP A 356 -0.31 -47.95 12.63
C ASP A 356 -1.78 -47.49 12.70
N ARG A 357 -2.36 -47.41 13.91
CA ARG A 357 -3.73 -46.91 14.15
C ARG A 357 -3.89 -45.41 13.93
N VAL A 358 -2.82 -44.62 14.11
CA VAL A 358 -2.79 -43.16 13.90
C VAL A 358 -2.39 -42.85 12.45
N ALA A 359 -1.60 -43.73 11.82
CA ALA A 359 -1.17 -43.58 10.44
C ALA A 359 -2.33 -43.69 9.41
N ALA A 360 -3.41 -44.40 9.74
CA ALA A 360 -4.53 -44.64 8.83
C ALA A 360 -5.58 -43.50 8.77
N ASP A 361 -5.63 -42.64 9.78
CA ASP A 361 -6.69 -41.64 9.95
C ASP A 361 -6.08 -40.23 10.02
N ALA A 362 -6.39 -39.41 9.02
CA ALA A 362 -5.88 -38.04 8.88
C ALA A 362 -6.18 -37.17 10.11
N ASP A 363 -7.38 -37.31 10.70
CA ASP A 363 -7.78 -36.50 11.86
C ASP A 363 -7.02 -36.92 13.13
N LYS A 364 -6.82 -38.22 13.33
CA LYS A 364 -6.05 -38.72 14.48
C LYS A 364 -4.58 -38.38 14.38
N LEU A 365 -4.02 -38.44 13.17
CA LEU A 365 -2.64 -38.03 12.92
C LEU A 365 -2.45 -36.54 13.19
N PHE A 366 -3.39 -35.72 12.73
CA PHE A 366 -3.34 -34.29 12.94
C PHE A 366 -3.48 -33.90 14.42
N GLN A 367 -4.39 -34.54 15.17
CA GLN A 367 -4.52 -34.35 16.61
C GLN A 367 -3.29 -34.83 17.39
N ALA A 368 -2.70 -35.96 16.99
CA ALA A 368 -1.47 -36.46 17.61
C ALA A 368 -0.30 -35.47 17.40
N VAL A 369 -0.16 -34.91 16.19
CA VAL A 369 0.83 -33.87 15.90
C VAL A 369 0.55 -32.60 16.72
N LYS A 370 -0.71 -32.17 16.83
CA LYS A 370 -1.09 -31.00 17.65
C LYS A 370 -0.71 -31.17 19.12
N ILE A 371 -1.03 -32.32 19.71
CA ILE A 371 -0.69 -32.64 21.11
C ILE A 371 0.83 -32.65 21.30
N LEU A 372 1.56 -33.27 20.38
CA LEU A 372 3.01 -33.40 20.42
C LEU A 372 3.70 -32.02 20.38
N PHE A 373 3.17 -31.08 19.58
CA PHE A 373 3.69 -29.72 19.49
C PHE A 373 3.18 -28.78 20.61
N GLN A 374 2.10 -29.12 21.33
CA GLN A 374 1.65 -28.38 22.52
C GLN A 374 2.41 -28.76 23.81
N ILE A 375 3.03 -29.94 23.83
CA ILE A 375 3.88 -30.42 24.93
C ILE A 375 5.29 -29.79 24.87
N GLY A 376 5.70 -29.35 23.67
CA GLY A 376 6.99 -28.74 23.36
C GLY A 376 7.03 -27.26 23.63
#